data_AF-A0AAD4F7H8-F1
#
_entry.id   AF-A0AAD4F7H8-F1
#
_cell.length_a   1.000
_cell.length_b   1.000
_cell.length_c   1.000
_cell.angle_alpha   90.00
_cell.angle_beta   90.00
_cell.angle_gamma   90.00
#
_symmetry.space_group_name_H-M   'P 1'
#
loop_
_entity.id
_entity.type
_entity.pdbx_description
1 polymer ?
#
loop_
_entity_poly.entity_id
_entity_poly.type
_entity_poly.pdbx_seq_one_letter_code
_entity_poly.pdbx_strand_id
1 'polypeptide(L)'
;MTPLHFTTFFPQYAPTFHKFTAGPCRPQLTAYLNPSAPTTCDYVGCLSGRVVHCLLANATESTKANMAAAAVLLGLLPTTLSLVGSNTVETGVLALRRPGLAALLAAGTPAVAPMRLFDYADAGGLLGRRGPTVGGAGGGGDVEYLAAAAAVANVAHLSYLIGVQAVCSFSSETVYHPPLWAALAVVLHAWGAWTVRMRNFVGLAAREFRTCYCGSVEGKLKLAVKDRTAWFIFCTWITSIGTVAHIIYGTLIFSSILFVSTSDAVKIVARFVASTVVCRVILVFEITGMQQRVEPVTGHPGVYLGSGSGTGPKELGVFEAAEVDNVQTHRP
;
A
#
# COMPACT_ATOMS: atom_id res chain seq x y z
N MET A 1 -19.51 1.26 -23.61
CA MET A 1 -19.56 0.10 -22.70
C MET A 1 -20.89 0.15 -21.98
N THR A 2 -21.74 -0.87 -22.15
CA THR A 2 -22.97 -1.01 -21.37
C THR A 2 -22.60 -1.24 -19.90
N PRO A 3 -23.16 -0.48 -18.95
CA PRO A 3 -22.82 -0.69 -17.56
C PRO A 3 -23.49 -1.97 -17.05
N LEU A 4 -22.69 -2.92 -16.56
CA LEU A 4 -23.12 -4.21 -15.99
C LEU A 4 -23.79 -4.08 -14.60
N HIS A 5 -23.82 -2.88 -14.04
CA HIS A 5 -24.41 -2.62 -12.73
C HIS A 5 -25.87 -3.10 -12.65
N PHE A 6 -26.27 -3.54 -11.46
CA PHE A 6 -27.63 -4.05 -11.16
C PHE A 6 -28.04 -5.36 -11.85
N THR A 7 -27.17 -5.97 -12.67
CA THR A 7 -27.41 -7.30 -13.26
C THR A 7 -26.79 -8.43 -12.45
N THR A 8 -25.80 -8.11 -11.61
CA THR A 8 -25.16 -9.04 -10.69
C THR A 8 -25.00 -8.37 -9.33
N PHE A 9 -25.04 -9.16 -8.26
CA PHE A 9 -24.97 -8.68 -6.88
C PHE A 9 -24.13 -9.64 -6.04
N PHE A 10 -23.70 -9.18 -4.86
CA PHE A 10 -23.01 -10.04 -3.90
C PHE A 10 -23.92 -11.17 -3.37
N PRO A 11 -23.37 -12.37 -3.09
CA PRO A 11 -24.16 -13.58 -2.85
C PRO A 11 -25.23 -13.46 -1.78
N GLN A 12 -24.98 -12.74 -0.68
CA GLN A 12 -25.93 -12.66 0.43
C GLN A 12 -27.24 -11.96 0.05
N TYR A 13 -27.17 -10.92 -0.79
CA TYR A 13 -28.36 -10.16 -1.19
C TYR A 13 -28.78 -10.38 -2.64
N ALA A 14 -28.01 -11.15 -3.42
CA ALA A 14 -28.35 -11.44 -4.81
C ALA A 14 -29.77 -11.99 -5.00
N PRO A 15 -30.25 -13.00 -4.26
CA PRO A 15 -31.61 -13.52 -4.45
C PRO A 15 -32.69 -12.44 -4.21
N THR A 16 -32.48 -11.56 -3.24
CA THR A 16 -33.43 -10.50 -2.88
C THR A 16 -33.44 -9.41 -3.94
N PHE A 17 -32.27 -8.88 -4.33
CA PHE A 17 -32.21 -7.84 -5.34
C PHE A 17 -32.61 -8.33 -6.73
N HIS A 18 -32.31 -9.59 -7.08
CA HIS A 18 -32.82 -10.19 -8.32
C HIS A 18 -34.35 -10.23 -8.38
N LYS A 19 -35.02 -10.56 -7.26
CA LYS A 19 -36.49 -10.50 -7.19
C LYS A 19 -37.01 -9.07 -7.42
N PHE A 20 -36.33 -8.07 -6.86
CA PHE A 20 -36.72 -6.67 -7.06
C PHE A 20 -36.51 -6.20 -8.50
N THR A 21 -35.37 -6.53 -9.10
CA THR A 21 -35.07 -6.18 -10.49
C THR A 21 -35.94 -6.93 -11.51
N ALA A 22 -36.40 -8.14 -11.17
CA ALA A 22 -37.32 -8.91 -12.01
C ALA A 22 -38.79 -8.48 -11.85
N GLY A 23 -39.15 -7.89 -10.71
CA GLY A 23 -40.50 -7.44 -10.39
C GLY A 23 -40.63 -5.92 -10.33
N PRO A 24 -40.74 -5.33 -9.12
CA PRO A 24 -41.12 -3.93 -8.93
C PRO A 24 -40.16 -2.91 -9.54
N CYS A 25 -38.86 -3.23 -9.66
CA CYS A 25 -37.84 -2.33 -10.20
C CYS A 25 -37.49 -2.59 -11.66
N ARG A 26 -38.20 -3.49 -12.34
CA ARG A 26 -37.97 -3.82 -13.75
C ARG A 26 -38.07 -2.61 -14.68
N PRO A 27 -39.04 -1.68 -14.53
CA PRO A 27 -39.13 -0.51 -15.41
C PRO A 27 -37.89 0.39 -15.34
N GLN A 28 -37.41 0.66 -14.12
CA GLN A 28 -36.24 1.51 -13.86
C GLN A 28 -34.97 0.85 -14.42
N LEU A 29 -34.82 -0.46 -14.21
CA LEU A 29 -33.69 -1.22 -14.75
C LEU A 29 -33.72 -1.25 -16.29
N THR A 30 -34.90 -1.41 -16.89
CA THR A 30 -35.04 -1.43 -18.36
C THR A 30 -34.69 -0.06 -18.95
N ALA A 31 -35.11 1.03 -18.30
CA ALA A 31 -34.73 2.38 -18.71
C ALA A 31 -33.22 2.62 -18.57
N TYR A 32 -32.59 2.10 -17.50
CA TYR A 32 -31.15 2.18 -17.29
C TYR A 32 -30.34 1.43 -18.35
N LEU A 33 -30.79 0.23 -18.73
CA LEU A 33 -30.11 -0.60 -19.72
C LEU A 33 -30.32 -0.14 -21.17
N ASN A 34 -31.31 0.73 -21.42
CA ASN A 34 -31.63 1.22 -22.76
C ASN A 34 -30.87 2.51 -23.08
N PRO A 35 -29.89 2.50 -24.02
CA PRO A 35 -29.11 3.69 -24.38
C PRO A 35 -29.93 4.80 -25.04
N SER A 36 -31.10 4.46 -25.58
CA SER A 36 -32.00 5.38 -26.27
C SER A 36 -33.14 5.86 -25.38
N ALA A 37 -33.15 5.51 -24.09
CA ALA A 37 -34.16 6.00 -23.17
C ALA A 37 -34.03 7.52 -23.00
N PRO A 38 -35.13 8.29 -23.14
CA PRO A 38 -35.09 9.72 -22.90
C PRO A 38 -34.73 9.97 -21.44
N THR A 39 -33.57 10.58 -21.21
CA THR A 39 -33.14 11.06 -19.89
C THR A 39 -33.98 12.26 -19.53
N THR A 40 -35.05 12.05 -18.76
CA THR A 40 -35.90 13.13 -18.23
C THR A 40 -35.26 13.89 -17.05
N CYS A 41 -33.95 13.81 -16.89
CA CYS A 41 -33.21 14.43 -15.80
C CYS A 41 -31.78 14.78 -16.23
N ASP A 42 -31.31 15.92 -15.74
CA ASP A 42 -30.20 16.70 -16.30
C ASP A 42 -28.88 16.56 -15.52
N TYR A 43 -28.66 15.41 -14.86
CA TYR A 43 -27.45 15.17 -14.07
C TYR A 43 -26.91 13.74 -14.25
N VAL A 44 -25.59 13.62 -14.14
CA VAL A 44 -24.85 12.35 -14.24
C VAL A 44 -25.32 11.40 -13.15
N GLY A 45 -25.65 10.16 -13.52
CA GLY A 45 -26.13 9.16 -12.57
C GLY A 45 -27.64 9.08 -12.44
N CYS A 46 -28.45 9.91 -13.10
CA CYS A 46 -29.91 9.90 -12.86
C CYS A 46 -30.57 8.53 -13.09
N LEU A 47 -30.27 7.85 -14.21
CA LEU A 47 -30.88 6.55 -14.50
C LEU A 47 -30.48 5.49 -13.47
N SER A 48 -29.19 5.43 -13.13
CA SER A 48 -28.69 4.54 -12.07
C SER A 48 -29.28 4.89 -10.70
N GLY A 49 -29.43 6.18 -10.39
CA GLY A 49 -30.04 6.67 -9.15
C GLY A 49 -31.51 6.26 -9.00
N ARG A 50 -32.27 6.22 -10.09
CA ARG A 50 -33.66 5.69 -10.08
C ARG A 50 -33.71 4.20 -9.74
N VAL A 51 -32.78 3.40 -10.28
CA VAL A 51 -32.67 1.98 -9.94
C VAL A 51 -32.30 1.81 -8.47
N VAL A 52 -31.28 2.55 -8.00
CA VAL A 52 -30.86 2.56 -6.59
C VAL A 52 -32.03 2.92 -5.68
N HIS A 53 -32.76 4.00 -5.99
CA HIS A 53 -33.91 4.43 -5.21
C HIS A 53 -35.00 3.36 -5.15
N CYS A 54 -35.32 2.69 -6.27
CA CYS A 54 -36.31 1.61 -6.27
C CYS A 54 -35.86 0.40 -5.45
N LEU A 55 -34.59 -0.01 -5.56
CA LEU A 55 -34.04 -1.14 -4.80
C LEU A 55 -34.05 -0.84 -3.31
N LEU A 56 -33.66 0.37 -2.91
CA LEU A 56 -33.68 0.81 -1.52
C LEU A 56 -35.12 0.97 -0.99
N ALA A 57 -36.07 1.46 -1.79
CA ALA A 57 -37.46 1.59 -1.37
C ALA A 57 -38.12 0.24 -1.05
N ASN A 58 -37.76 -0.83 -1.77
CA ASN A 58 -38.26 -2.19 -1.52
C ASN A 58 -37.45 -2.97 -0.47
N ALA A 59 -36.26 -2.50 -0.10
CA ALA A 59 -35.44 -3.13 0.93
C ALA A 59 -35.98 -2.84 2.33
N THR A 60 -35.93 -3.83 3.22
CA THR A 60 -36.28 -3.64 4.64
C THR A 60 -35.30 -2.67 5.32
N GLU A 61 -35.76 -1.97 6.36
CA GLU A 61 -34.88 -1.11 7.16
C GLU A 61 -33.71 -1.88 7.78
N SER A 62 -33.91 -3.14 8.16
CA SER A 62 -32.81 -4.01 8.61
C SER A 62 -31.76 -4.28 7.53
N THR A 63 -32.16 -4.42 6.26
CA THR A 63 -31.24 -4.60 5.13
C THR A 63 -30.45 -3.32 4.88
N LYS A 64 -31.11 -2.15 4.93
CA LYS A 64 -30.45 -0.84 4.80
C LYS A 64 -29.42 -0.62 5.91
N ALA A 65 -29.81 -0.88 7.15
CA ALA A 65 -28.92 -0.78 8.31
C ALA A 65 -27.70 -1.71 8.17
N ASN A 66 -27.89 -2.93 7.68
CA ASN A 66 -26.79 -3.87 7.44
C ASN A 66 -25.85 -3.40 6.31
N MET A 67 -26.38 -2.85 5.21
CA MET A 67 -25.53 -2.25 4.16
C MET A 67 -24.76 -1.04 4.69
N ALA A 68 -25.36 -0.23 5.56
CA ALA A 68 -24.67 0.88 6.21
C ALA A 68 -23.52 0.39 7.11
N ALA A 69 -23.71 -0.69 7.87
CA ALA A 69 -22.64 -1.31 8.64
C ALA A 69 -21.51 -1.86 7.76
N ALA A 70 -21.86 -2.48 6.62
CA ALA A 70 -20.89 -2.93 5.62
C ALA A 70 -20.05 -1.78 5.05
N ALA A 71 -20.68 -0.65 4.75
CA ALA A 71 -20.02 0.56 4.26
C ALA A 71 -19.00 1.12 5.27
N VAL A 72 -19.26 1.03 6.58
CA VAL A 72 -18.28 1.40 7.61
C VAL A 72 -17.05 0.48 7.57
N LEU A 73 -17.26 -0.84 7.52
CA LEU A 73 -16.16 -1.82 7.44
C LEU A 73 -15.30 -1.61 6.19
N LEU A 74 -15.95 -1.43 5.03
CA LEU A 74 -15.27 -1.17 3.77
C LEU A 74 -14.58 0.21 3.79
N GLY A 75 -15.19 1.24 4.37
CA GLY A 75 -14.59 2.56 4.52
C GLY A 75 -13.31 2.55 5.37
N LEU A 76 -13.19 1.65 6.34
CA LEU A 76 -11.98 1.46 7.15
C LEU A 76 -10.91 0.59 6.47
N LEU A 77 -11.23 -0.06 5.36
CA LEU A 77 -10.33 -0.96 4.64
C LEU A 77 -9.01 -0.27 4.22
N PRO A 78 -9.01 0.91 3.58
CA PRO A 78 -7.75 1.55 3.14
C PRO A 78 -6.81 1.83 4.30
N THR A 79 -7.34 2.30 5.42
CA THR A 79 -6.55 2.53 6.64
C THR A 79 -6.04 1.22 7.22
N THR A 80 -6.88 0.19 7.31
CA THR A 80 -6.49 -1.14 7.83
C THR A 80 -5.37 -1.74 7.00
N LEU A 81 -5.47 -1.68 5.68
CA LEU A 81 -4.43 -2.16 4.77
C LEU A 81 -3.16 -1.30 4.85
N SER A 82 -3.28 0.01 5.08
CA SER A 82 -2.11 0.89 5.27
C SER A 82 -1.36 0.59 6.57
N LEU A 83 -2.03 0.04 7.59
CA LEU A 83 -1.39 -0.38 8.85
C LEU A 83 -0.60 -1.69 8.70
N VAL A 84 -1.05 -2.58 7.83
CA VAL A 84 -0.45 -3.91 7.61
C VAL A 84 0.51 -3.93 6.41
N GLY A 85 0.29 -3.02 5.46
CA GLY A 85 1.00 -2.92 4.19
C GLY A 85 2.46 -2.47 4.33
N SER A 86 3.18 -2.58 3.23
CA SER A 86 4.55 -2.04 3.14
C SER A 86 4.55 -0.53 2.93
N ASN A 87 5.57 0.11 3.47
CA ASN A 87 5.86 1.48 3.11
C ASN A 87 6.64 1.53 1.78
N THR A 88 6.66 2.70 1.15
CA THR A 88 7.33 2.91 -0.14
C THR A 88 8.85 2.73 -0.07
N VAL A 89 9.46 2.90 1.10
CA VAL A 89 10.90 2.78 1.32
C VAL A 89 11.35 1.33 1.26
N GLU A 90 10.66 0.47 2.00
CA GLU A 90 10.92 -0.96 2.05
C GLU A 90 10.79 -1.60 0.67
N THR A 91 9.68 -1.30 -0.02
CA THR A 91 9.45 -1.76 -1.39
C THR A 91 10.49 -1.16 -2.34
N GLY A 92 10.89 0.10 -2.13
CA GLY A 92 11.90 0.78 -2.94
C GLY A 92 13.30 0.21 -2.78
N VAL A 93 13.71 -0.16 -1.56
CA VAL A 93 14.99 -0.84 -1.29
C VAL A 93 15.02 -2.20 -1.96
N LEU A 94 13.93 -2.97 -1.86
CA LEU A 94 13.80 -4.24 -2.57
C LEU A 94 13.87 -4.05 -4.09
N ALA A 95 13.24 -3.00 -4.63
CA ALA A 95 13.22 -2.71 -6.06
C ALA A 95 14.61 -2.42 -6.66
N LEU A 96 15.60 -2.01 -5.85
CA LEU A 96 16.98 -1.85 -6.32
C LEU A 96 17.64 -3.19 -6.69
N ARG A 97 17.17 -4.30 -6.11
CA ARG A 97 17.72 -5.64 -6.32
C ARG A 97 16.81 -6.56 -7.12
N ARG A 98 15.52 -6.57 -6.79
CA ARG A 98 14.49 -7.43 -7.42
C ARG A 98 13.30 -6.57 -7.85
N PRO A 99 13.47 -5.69 -8.85
CA PRO A 99 12.43 -4.76 -9.30
C PRO A 99 11.12 -5.45 -9.69
N GLY A 100 11.14 -6.61 -10.34
CA GLY A 100 9.91 -7.30 -10.75
C GLY A 100 9.17 -7.91 -9.56
N LEU A 101 9.87 -8.52 -8.60
CA LEU A 101 9.24 -8.96 -7.35
C LEU A 101 8.66 -7.76 -6.59
N ALA A 102 9.40 -6.66 -6.45
CA ALA A 102 8.91 -5.46 -5.80
C ALA A 102 7.65 -4.89 -6.47
N ALA A 103 7.57 -4.92 -7.81
CA ALA A 103 6.38 -4.53 -8.55
C ALA A 103 5.17 -5.44 -8.28
N LEU A 104 5.37 -6.76 -8.21
CA LEU A 104 4.30 -7.70 -7.85
C LEU A 104 3.83 -7.49 -6.41
N LEU A 105 4.75 -7.27 -5.47
CA LEU A 105 4.39 -6.99 -4.08
C LEU A 105 3.60 -5.68 -3.96
N ALA A 106 4.02 -4.63 -4.68
CA ALA A 106 3.28 -3.37 -4.76
C ALA A 106 1.86 -3.54 -5.34
N ALA A 107 1.70 -4.37 -6.37
CA ALA A 107 0.39 -4.68 -6.96
C ALA A 107 -0.47 -5.59 -6.06
N GLY A 108 0.14 -6.40 -5.20
CA GLY A 108 -0.53 -7.25 -4.22
C GLY A 108 -0.90 -6.52 -2.93
N THR A 109 -0.38 -5.31 -2.69
CA THR A 109 -0.68 -4.43 -1.55
C THR A 109 -1.40 -3.15 -2.01
N PRO A 110 -2.74 -3.15 -2.10
CA PRO A 110 -3.47 -2.04 -2.70
C PRO A 110 -3.59 -0.80 -1.78
N ALA A 111 -2.84 -0.75 -0.67
CA ALA A 111 -2.74 0.42 0.19
C ALA A 111 -1.29 0.62 0.66
N VAL A 112 -0.90 1.89 0.77
CA VAL A 112 0.47 2.30 1.07
C VAL A 112 0.53 2.79 2.51
N ALA A 113 1.47 2.26 3.31
CA ALA A 113 1.67 2.72 4.67
C ALA A 113 2.23 4.17 4.67
N PRO A 114 1.59 5.13 5.38
CA PRO A 114 2.06 6.50 5.41
C PRO A 114 3.41 6.61 6.11
N MET A 115 4.34 7.34 5.49
CA MET A 115 5.53 7.82 6.19
C MET A 115 5.17 9.05 7.03
N ARG A 116 5.81 9.21 8.19
CA ARG A 116 5.67 10.44 8.98
C ARG A 116 6.23 11.61 8.16
N LEU A 117 5.47 12.71 8.07
CA LEU A 117 5.72 13.86 7.17
C LEU A 117 7.09 14.54 7.36
N PHE A 118 7.77 14.29 8.48
CA PHE A 118 9.10 14.83 8.82
C PHE A 118 10.15 13.77 9.13
N ASP A 119 9.78 12.49 9.04
CA ASP A 119 10.69 11.38 9.26
C ASP A 119 11.18 10.90 7.89
N TYR A 120 12.39 11.30 7.54
CA TYR A 120 12.95 10.93 6.24
C TYR A 120 13.35 9.47 6.25
N ALA A 121 12.90 8.75 5.23
CA ALA A 121 13.23 7.37 4.94
C ALA A 121 14.73 7.07 5.03
N ASP A 122 15.18 6.51 6.16
CA ASP A 122 16.55 6.02 6.29
C ASP A 122 16.69 4.54 5.95
N ALA A 123 16.75 4.26 4.65
CA ALA A 123 17.04 2.93 4.13
C ALA A 123 18.38 2.37 4.64
N GLY A 124 19.35 3.24 4.98
CA GLY A 124 20.60 2.84 5.63
C GLY A 124 20.36 2.23 7.01
N GLY A 125 19.65 2.93 7.89
CA GLY A 125 19.24 2.42 9.20
C GLY A 125 18.34 1.19 9.13
N LEU A 126 17.48 1.07 8.11
CA LEU A 126 16.65 -0.11 7.87
C LEU A 126 17.50 -1.36 7.56
N LEU A 127 18.56 -1.21 6.78
CA LEU A 127 19.50 -2.29 6.45
C LEU A 127 20.57 -2.53 7.52
N GLY A 128 20.90 -1.52 8.32
CA GLY A 128 21.88 -1.60 9.41
C GLY A 128 21.35 -2.28 10.68
N ARG A 129 20.03 -2.35 10.88
CA ARG A 129 19.43 -3.14 11.95
C ARG A 129 19.53 -4.63 11.62
N ARG A 130 20.32 -5.39 12.40
CA ARG A 130 20.30 -6.86 12.33
C ARG A 130 18.95 -7.38 12.80
N GLY A 131 18.16 -7.92 11.88
CA GLY A 131 16.95 -8.66 12.21
C GLY A 131 17.25 -10.01 12.89
N PRO A 132 16.23 -10.65 13.48
CA PRO A 132 16.36 -12.00 14.02
C PRO A 132 16.84 -12.97 12.94
N THR A 133 17.72 -13.90 13.30
CA THR A 133 18.09 -15.05 12.45
C THR A 133 16.91 -16.00 12.41
N VAL A 134 15.97 -15.76 11.49
CA VAL A 134 14.97 -16.77 11.14
C VAL A 134 15.75 -17.93 10.53
N GLY A 135 15.65 -19.14 11.07
CA GLY A 135 16.19 -20.36 10.49
C GLY A 135 15.09 -21.08 9.73
N GLY A 136 15.15 -21.11 8.40
CA GLY A 136 14.12 -21.74 7.59
C GLY A 136 14.63 -22.16 6.22
N ALA A 137 14.32 -23.40 5.84
CA ALA A 137 14.64 -23.94 4.52
C ALA A 137 14.09 -23.03 3.42
N GLY A 138 14.98 -22.48 2.61
CA GLY A 138 14.64 -21.55 1.54
C GLY A 138 13.72 -22.20 0.52
N GLY A 139 12.50 -21.69 0.41
CA GLY A 139 11.75 -21.81 -0.84
C GLY A 139 12.57 -21.14 -1.94
N GLY A 140 12.72 -21.79 -3.09
CA GLY A 140 13.32 -21.16 -4.27
C GLY A 140 12.57 -19.86 -4.61
N GLY A 141 13.24 -18.93 -5.31
CA GLY A 141 12.63 -17.65 -5.72
C GLY A 141 11.29 -17.82 -6.42
N ASP A 142 11.06 -18.96 -7.07
CA ASP A 142 9.81 -19.33 -7.72
C ASP A 142 8.58 -19.33 -6.78
N VAL A 143 8.75 -19.72 -5.51
CA VAL A 143 7.64 -19.75 -4.53
C VAL A 143 7.16 -18.34 -4.20
N GLU A 144 8.09 -17.38 -4.08
CA GLU A 144 7.76 -15.99 -3.79
C GLU A 144 7.02 -15.33 -4.95
N TYR A 145 7.45 -15.59 -6.19
CA TYR A 145 6.77 -15.07 -7.38
C TYR A 145 5.35 -15.65 -7.52
N LEU A 146 5.18 -16.96 -7.28
CA LEU A 146 3.86 -17.59 -7.32
C LEU A 146 2.94 -17.03 -6.24
N ALA A 147 3.42 -16.88 -5.00
CA ALA A 147 2.65 -16.30 -3.91
C ALA A 147 2.30 -14.82 -4.18
N ALA A 148 3.25 -14.03 -4.69
CA ALA A 148 3.01 -12.64 -5.05
C ALA A 148 2.02 -12.51 -6.22
N ALA A 149 2.15 -13.32 -7.26
CA ALA A 149 1.21 -13.35 -8.39
C ALA A 149 -0.20 -13.76 -7.96
N ALA A 150 -0.33 -14.74 -7.06
CA ALA A 150 -1.61 -15.12 -6.48
C ALA A 150 -2.23 -13.97 -5.67
N ALA A 151 -1.43 -13.23 -4.89
CA ALA A 151 -1.89 -12.06 -4.16
C ALA A 151 -2.39 -10.95 -5.10
N VAL A 152 -1.66 -10.67 -6.19
CA VAL A 152 -2.04 -9.71 -7.25
C VAL A 152 -3.34 -10.13 -7.93
N ALA A 153 -3.46 -11.41 -8.34
CA ALA A 153 -4.65 -11.93 -8.98
C ALA A 153 -5.88 -11.80 -8.05
N ASN A 154 -5.71 -12.08 -6.75
CA ASN A 154 -6.78 -11.90 -5.77
C ASN A 154 -7.18 -10.43 -5.61
N VAL A 155 -6.23 -9.49 -5.52
CA VAL A 155 -6.50 -8.04 -5.46
C VAL A 155 -7.21 -7.55 -6.71
N ALA A 156 -6.71 -7.90 -7.90
CA ALA A 156 -7.32 -7.51 -9.16
C ALA A 156 -8.74 -8.07 -9.32
N HIS A 157 -8.93 -9.34 -8.97
CA HIS A 157 -10.24 -9.99 -9.02
C HIS A 157 -11.23 -9.35 -8.03
N LEU A 158 -10.82 -9.05 -6.80
CA LEU A 158 -11.69 -8.39 -5.82
C LEU A 158 -12.06 -6.97 -6.22
N SER A 159 -11.08 -6.18 -6.67
CA SER A 159 -11.33 -4.83 -7.15
C SER A 159 -12.30 -4.81 -8.35
N TYR A 160 -12.15 -5.78 -9.26
CA TYR A 160 -13.09 -5.97 -10.36
C TYR A 160 -14.49 -6.37 -9.86
N LEU A 161 -14.59 -7.39 -9.00
CA LEU A 161 -15.88 -7.88 -8.47
C LEU A 161 -16.65 -6.77 -7.75
N ILE A 162 -15.98 -6.00 -6.90
CA ILE A 162 -16.59 -4.86 -6.22
C ILE A 162 -17.07 -3.83 -7.23
N GLY A 163 -16.28 -3.57 -8.27
CA GLY A 163 -16.63 -2.66 -9.34
C GLY A 163 -17.86 -3.07 -10.16
N VAL A 164 -18.18 -4.36 -10.27
CA VAL A 164 -19.31 -4.85 -11.10
C VAL A 164 -20.53 -5.33 -10.31
N GLN A 165 -20.35 -5.80 -9.07
CA GLN A 165 -21.42 -6.32 -8.21
C GLN A 165 -21.94 -5.30 -7.19
N ALA A 166 -21.26 -4.17 -7.04
CA ALA A 166 -21.67 -3.09 -6.17
C ALA A 166 -21.62 -1.75 -6.89
N VAL A 167 -22.29 -0.75 -6.29
CA VAL A 167 -22.47 0.56 -6.90
C VAL A 167 -21.94 1.63 -5.95
N CYS A 168 -21.11 2.55 -6.46
CA CYS A 168 -20.67 3.73 -5.70
C CYS A 168 -21.75 4.81 -5.76
N SER A 169 -22.22 5.28 -4.61
CA SER A 169 -23.34 6.23 -4.52
C SER A 169 -23.11 7.55 -5.27
N PHE A 170 -21.88 8.08 -5.27
CA PHE A 170 -21.52 9.33 -5.96
C PHE A 170 -21.10 9.13 -7.43
N SER A 171 -20.89 7.89 -7.88
CA SER A 171 -20.49 7.57 -9.26
C SER A 171 -21.05 6.22 -9.70
N SER A 172 -22.38 6.14 -9.73
CA SER A 172 -23.13 4.90 -9.94
C SER A 172 -23.14 4.39 -11.38
N GLU A 173 -22.58 5.14 -12.32
CA GLU A 173 -22.47 4.77 -13.74
C GLU A 173 -21.10 4.16 -14.10
N THR A 174 -20.13 4.23 -13.20
CA THR A 174 -18.77 3.79 -13.47
C THR A 174 -18.39 2.58 -12.63
N VAL A 175 -17.57 1.69 -13.19
CA VAL A 175 -17.10 0.45 -12.53
C VAL A 175 -15.63 0.54 -12.08
N TYR A 176 -14.91 1.56 -12.53
CA TYR A 176 -13.45 1.60 -12.46
C TYR A 176 -12.90 2.16 -11.14
N HIS A 177 -13.73 2.67 -10.23
CA HIS A 177 -13.27 3.31 -8.99
C HIS A 177 -12.44 2.37 -8.08
N PRO A 178 -12.91 1.16 -7.70
CA PRO A 178 -12.09 0.25 -6.91
C PRO A 178 -10.81 -0.25 -7.63
N PRO A 179 -10.86 -0.63 -8.93
CA PRO A 179 -9.64 -0.94 -9.69
C PRO A 179 -8.64 0.23 -9.77
N LEU A 180 -9.13 1.45 -9.98
CA LEU A 180 -8.30 2.66 -10.03
C LEU A 180 -7.61 2.92 -8.70
N TRP A 181 -8.34 2.79 -7.59
CA TRP A 181 -7.73 2.88 -6.25
C TRP A 181 -6.60 1.85 -6.05
N ALA A 182 -6.80 0.60 -6.46
CA ALA A 182 -5.76 -0.42 -6.37
C ALA A 182 -4.56 -0.10 -7.29
N ALA A 183 -4.80 0.40 -8.50
CA ALA A 183 -3.74 0.78 -9.45
C ALA A 183 -2.93 1.98 -8.95
N LEU A 184 -3.56 2.96 -8.29
CA LEU A 184 -2.88 4.12 -7.71
C LEU A 184 -1.84 3.71 -6.65
N ALA A 185 -2.08 2.63 -5.90
CA ALA A 185 -1.09 2.11 -4.95
C ALA A 185 0.21 1.66 -5.65
N VAL A 186 0.09 1.02 -6.82
CA VAL A 186 1.25 0.63 -7.65
C VAL A 186 2.03 1.85 -8.10
N VAL A 187 1.33 2.90 -8.54
CA VAL A 187 1.96 4.16 -8.95
C VAL A 187 2.71 4.80 -7.79
N LEU A 188 2.12 4.83 -6.59
CA LEU A 188 2.78 5.37 -5.40
C LEU A 188 4.01 4.55 -4.98
N HIS A 189 3.94 3.23 -5.04
CA HIS A 189 5.10 2.37 -4.77
C HIS A 189 6.19 2.54 -5.83
N ALA A 190 5.84 2.65 -7.11
CA ALA A 190 6.81 2.89 -8.18
C ALA A 190 7.49 4.26 -8.03
N TRP A 191 6.71 5.30 -7.71
CA TRP A 191 7.22 6.63 -7.41
C TRP A 191 8.14 6.60 -6.18
N GLY A 192 7.73 5.91 -5.12
CA GLY A 192 8.55 5.69 -3.93
C GLY A 192 9.85 4.91 -4.19
N ALA A 193 9.81 3.89 -5.05
CA ALA A 193 11.00 3.17 -5.48
C ALA A 193 11.94 4.09 -6.28
N TRP A 194 11.38 4.96 -7.12
CA TRP A 194 12.13 6.00 -7.81
C TRP A 194 12.79 6.97 -6.82
N THR A 195 12.08 7.43 -5.79
CA THR A 195 12.66 8.33 -4.78
C THR A 195 13.81 7.68 -4.02
N VAL A 196 13.68 6.40 -3.67
CA VAL A 196 14.77 5.61 -3.06
C VAL A 196 15.95 5.46 -4.02
N ARG A 197 15.71 5.20 -5.30
CA ARG A 197 16.78 5.10 -6.32
C ARG A 197 17.59 6.39 -6.46
N MET A 198 16.95 7.55 -6.35
CA MET A 198 17.65 8.85 -6.38
C MET A 198 18.63 9.03 -5.23
N ARG A 199 18.50 8.25 -4.14
CA ARG A 199 19.46 8.24 -3.03
C ARG A 199 20.79 7.51 -3.34
N ASN A 200 21.01 7.11 -4.61
CA ASN A 200 22.25 6.56 -5.17
C ASN A 200 22.92 5.50 -4.28
N PHE A 201 22.21 4.41 -4.00
CA PHE A 201 22.79 3.23 -3.34
C PHE A 201 23.76 2.52 -4.30
N VAL A 202 25.05 2.81 -4.18
CA VAL A 202 26.09 2.11 -4.94
C VAL A 202 26.32 0.74 -4.30
N GLY A 203 25.90 -0.34 -4.98
CA GLY A 203 26.30 -1.71 -4.63
C GLY A 203 25.23 -2.81 -4.66
N LEU A 204 23.94 -2.50 -4.86
CA LEU A 204 22.92 -3.52 -5.14
C LEU A 204 22.87 -3.79 -6.65
N ALA A 205 23.58 -4.82 -7.11
CA ALA A 205 23.38 -5.32 -8.48
C ALA A 205 22.01 -6.02 -8.55
N ALA A 206 21.22 -5.68 -9.58
CA ALA A 206 19.94 -6.33 -9.84
C ALA A 206 20.13 -7.83 -10.04
N ARG A 207 19.44 -8.64 -9.23
CA ARG A 207 19.48 -10.11 -9.27
C ARG A 207 18.07 -10.65 -9.01
N GLU A 208 17.23 -10.52 -10.03
CA GLU A 208 15.78 -10.76 -10.01
C GLU A 208 15.39 -12.16 -9.47
N PHE A 209 16.08 -13.21 -9.88
CA PHE A 209 15.70 -14.59 -9.57
C PHE A 209 16.48 -15.24 -8.42
N ARG A 210 17.28 -14.48 -7.66
CA ARG A 210 18.05 -15.03 -6.53
C ARG A 210 17.64 -14.40 -5.21
N THR A 211 17.03 -15.22 -4.35
CA THR A 211 16.63 -14.85 -2.99
C THR A 211 17.83 -14.41 -2.17
N CYS A 212 17.62 -13.46 -1.25
CA CYS A 212 18.66 -12.96 -0.37
C CYS A 212 19.02 -13.94 0.75
N TYR A 213 18.17 -14.95 0.98
CA TYR A 213 18.30 -15.86 2.10
C TYR A 213 19.06 -17.16 1.76
N CYS A 214 19.04 -17.62 0.49
CA CYS A 214 19.80 -18.81 0.11
C CYS A 214 21.32 -18.54 0.19
N GLY A 215 21.99 -19.21 1.13
CA GLY A 215 23.42 -19.09 1.48
C GLY A 215 24.42 -19.54 0.40
N SER A 216 24.08 -19.44 -0.88
CA SER A 216 24.89 -19.97 -1.99
C SER A 216 25.66 -18.90 -2.79
N VAL A 217 25.73 -17.64 -2.34
CA VAL A 217 26.50 -16.63 -3.09
C VAL A 217 27.29 -15.70 -2.17
N GLU A 218 28.61 -15.84 -2.24
CA GLU A 218 29.61 -14.87 -1.79
C GLU A 218 29.32 -13.51 -2.45
N GLY A 219 29.06 -12.49 -1.65
CA GLY A 219 28.82 -11.14 -2.15
C GLY A 219 28.38 -10.20 -1.04
N LYS A 220 29.33 -9.42 -0.55
CA LYS A 220 29.13 -8.36 0.45
C LYS A 220 28.36 -7.21 -0.20
N LEU A 221 27.27 -6.76 0.43
CA LEU A 221 26.50 -5.62 -0.05
C LEU A 221 27.15 -4.33 0.48
N LYS A 222 27.80 -3.57 -0.41
CA LYS A 222 28.29 -2.23 -0.08
C LYS A 222 27.12 -1.27 -0.23
N LEU A 223 26.85 -0.47 0.80
CA LEU A 223 25.79 0.53 0.79
C LEU A 223 26.44 1.91 0.97
N ALA A 224 26.57 2.67 -0.11
CA ALA A 224 26.91 4.09 -0.02
C ALA A 224 25.62 4.90 -0.03
N VAL A 225 25.36 5.62 1.07
CA VAL A 225 24.23 6.57 1.15
C VAL A 225 24.78 7.95 0.83
N LYS A 226 24.31 8.58 -0.26
CA LYS A 226 24.70 9.95 -0.60
C LYS A 226 23.85 10.97 0.17
N ASP A 227 24.41 12.17 0.33
CA ASP A 227 23.74 13.30 0.98
C ASP A 227 22.39 13.67 0.36
N ARG A 228 21.54 14.29 1.19
CA ARG A 228 20.19 14.72 0.84
C ARG A 228 20.22 15.78 -0.27
N THR A 229 19.64 15.47 -1.42
CA THR A 229 19.37 16.43 -2.49
C THR A 229 18.00 17.09 -2.28
N ALA A 230 17.84 18.35 -2.67
CA ALA A 230 16.55 19.06 -2.61
C ALA A 230 15.45 18.31 -3.39
N TRP A 231 15.82 17.68 -4.50
CA TRP A 231 14.92 16.87 -5.32
C TRP A 231 14.39 15.62 -4.58
N PHE A 232 15.24 14.95 -3.79
CA PHE A 232 14.80 13.84 -2.94
C PHE A 232 13.76 14.29 -1.90
N ILE A 233 13.97 15.46 -1.28
CA ILE A 233 13.03 16.04 -0.32
C ILE A 233 11.70 16.31 -1.01
N PHE A 234 11.72 16.97 -2.17
CA PHE A 234 10.51 17.27 -2.95
C PHE A 234 9.72 16.01 -3.32
N CYS A 235 10.38 14.98 -3.86
CA CYS A 235 9.67 13.74 -4.22
C CYS A 235 9.15 12.96 -3.01
N THR A 236 9.82 13.05 -1.85
CA THR A 236 9.32 12.48 -0.58
C THR A 236 8.04 13.18 -0.11
N TRP A 237 7.99 14.52 -0.20
CA TRP A 237 6.79 15.31 0.06
C TRP A 237 5.62 14.89 -0.84
N ILE A 238 5.86 14.77 -2.15
CA ILE A 238 4.85 14.27 -3.10
C ILE A 238 4.37 12.88 -2.70
N THR A 239 5.28 11.97 -2.35
CA THR A 239 4.93 10.60 -1.94
C THR A 239 4.04 10.59 -0.70
N SER A 240 4.35 11.43 0.29
CA SER A 240 3.59 11.51 1.53
C SER A 240 2.19 12.09 1.31
N ILE A 241 2.07 13.22 0.61
CA ILE A 241 0.79 13.82 0.24
C ILE A 241 -0.03 12.84 -0.62
N GLY A 242 0.60 12.20 -1.60
CA GLY A 242 -0.02 11.20 -2.46
C GLY A 242 -0.55 10.00 -1.68
N THR A 243 0.17 9.54 -0.65
CA THR A 243 -0.29 8.44 0.23
C THR A 243 -1.52 8.86 1.04
N VAL A 244 -1.53 10.07 1.61
CA VAL A 244 -2.70 10.58 2.33
C VAL A 244 -3.91 10.73 1.40
N ALA A 245 -3.71 11.30 0.21
CA ALA A 245 -4.76 11.45 -0.79
C ALA A 245 -5.31 10.09 -1.26
N HIS A 246 -4.44 9.08 -1.42
CA HIS A 246 -4.84 7.72 -1.79
C HIS A 246 -5.70 7.04 -0.72
N ILE A 247 -5.34 7.19 0.56
CA ILE A 247 -6.14 6.68 1.68
C ILE A 247 -7.52 7.36 1.70
N ILE A 248 -7.55 8.70 1.61
CA ILE A 248 -8.81 9.48 1.58
C ILE A 248 -9.68 9.05 0.40
N TYR A 249 -9.10 8.92 -0.80
CA TYR A 249 -9.80 8.50 -2.00
C TYR A 249 -10.38 7.08 -1.84
N GLY A 250 -9.59 6.15 -1.32
CA GLY A 250 -10.06 4.80 -0.99
C GLY A 250 -11.22 4.83 0.00
N THR A 251 -11.10 5.59 1.09
CA THR A 251 -12.13 5.66 2.14
C THR A 251 -13.42 6.19 1.56
N LEU A 252 -13.34 7.23 0.73
CA LEU A 252 -14.47 7.80 0.02
C LEU A 252 -15.15 6.77 -0.90
N ILE A 253 -14.38 6.03 -1.71
CA ILE A 253 -14.94 4.99 -2.60
C ILE A 253 -15.62 3.89 -1.79
N PHE A 254 -14.91 3.29 -0.85
CA PHE A 254 -15.37 2.09 -0.15
C PHE A 254 -16.51 2.37 0.84
N SER A 255 -16.55 3.55 1.46
CA SER A 255 -17.70 3.98 2.28
C SER A 255 -18.94 4.34 1.47
N SER A 256 -18.78 4.58 0.15
CA SER A 256 -19.88 4.89 -0.76
C SER A 256 -20.47 3.66 -1.46
N ILE A 257 -19.95 2.47 -1.16
CA ILE A 257 -20.40 1.22 -1.78
C ILE A 257 -21.79 0.81 -1.25
N LEU A 258 -22.69 0.53 -2.18
CA LEU A 258 -24.04 0.03 -1.92
C LEU A 258 -24.19 -1.44 -2.32
N PHE A 259 -25.24 -2.08 -1.81
CA PHE A 259 -25.65 -3.46 -2.13
C PHE A 259 -24.69 -4.57 -1.66
N VAL A 260 -23.80 -4.25 -0.74
CA VAL A 260 -22.92 -5.22 -0.07
C VAL A 260 -23.44 -5.50 1.34
N SER A 261 -23.55 -6.78 1.69
CA SER A 261 -23.89 -7.19 3.06
C SER A 261 -22.67 -7.11 3.98
N THR A 262 -22.88 -6.98 5.28
CA THR A 262 -21.77 -7.00 6.27
C THR A 262 -20.99 -8.32 6.19
N SER A 263 -21.67 -9.46 5.96
CA SER A 263 -21.01 -10.76 5.80
C SER A 263 -20.07 -10.81 4.59
N ASP A 264 -20.51 -10.25 3.45
CA ASP A 264 -19.68 -10.21 2.25
C ASP A 264 -18.56 -9.18 2.37
N ALA A 265 -18.83 -8.04 3.02
CA ALA A 265 -17.80 -7.05 3.35
C ALA A 265 -16.67 -7.64 4.18
N VAL A 266 -16.96 -8.44 5.22
CA VAL A 266 -15.93 -9.14 6.01
C VAL A 266 -15.09 -10.07 5.14
N LYS A 267 -15.70 -10.84 4.23
CA LYS A 267 -14.95 -11.71 3.31
C LYS A 267 -14.05 -10.91 2.37
N ILE A 268 -14.54 -9.78 1.84
CA ILE A 268 -13.76 -8.88 0.98
C ILE A 268 -12.56 -8.34 1.75
N VAL A 269 -12.79 -7.77 2.93
CA VAL A 269 -11.74 -7.21 3.80
C VAL A 269 -10.70 -8.27 4.14
N ALA A 270 -11.14 -9.45 4.58
CA ALA A 270 -10.26 -10.56 4.95
C ALA A 270 -9.37 -10.99 3.77
N ARG A 271 -9.92 -11.05 2.55
CA ARG A 271 -9.14 -11.43 1.36
C ARG A 271 -8.13 -10.35 0.96
N PHE A 272 -8.47 -9.06 1.05
CA PHE A 272 -7.50 -7.99 0.84
C PHE A 272 -6.38 -8.02 1.88
N VAL A 273 -6.73 -8.19 3.16
CA VAL A 273 -5.76 -8.31 4.25
C VAL A 273 -4.85 -9.52 4.03
N ALA A 274 -5.39 -10.67 3.62
CA ALA A 274 -4.60 -11.87 3.34
C ALA A 274 -3.56 -11.62 2.23
N SER A 275 -3.96 -11.01 1.10
CA SER A 275 -3.01 -10.61 0.04
C SER A 275 -1.91 -9.70 0.59
N THR A 276 -2.29 -8.65 1.34
CA THR A 276 -1.34 -7.69 1.92
C THR A 276 -0.38 -8.36 2.90
N VAL A 277 -0.85 -9.26 3.75
CA VAL A 277 -0.02 -10.02 4.71
C VAL A 277 0.96 -10.92 3.98
N VAL A 278 0.53 -11.65 2.95
CA VAL A 278 1.42 -12.49 2.14
C VAL A 278 2.54 -11.65 1.53
N CYS A 279 2.19 -10.52 0.89
CA CYS A 279 3.18 -9.61 0.33
C CYS A 279 4.12 -9.02 1.40
N ARG A 280 3.59 -8.70 2.59
CA ARG A 280 4.37 -8.19 3.72
C ARG A 280 5.38 -9.23 4.22
N VAL A 281 4.98 -10.49 4.35
CA VAL A 281 5.85 -11.59 4.78
C VAL A 281 7.00 -11.78 3.79
N ILE A 282 6.72 -11.81 2.48
CA ILE A 282 7.74 -11.93 1.44
C ILE A 282 8.73 -10.75 1.49
N LEU A 283 8.21 -9.53 1.60
CA LEU A 283 9.02 -8.32 1.68
C LEU A 283 9.94 -8.32 2.91
N VAL A 284 9.41 -8.68 4.09
CA VAL A 284 10.21 -8.77 5.32
C VAL A 284 11.28 -9.85 5.21
N PHE A 285 10.93 -11.02 4.66
CA PHE A 285 11.87 -12.11 4.42
C PHE A 285 13.06 -11.65 3.56
N GLU A 286 12.81 -10.97 2.44
CA GLU A 286 13.87 -10.48 1.56
C GLU A 286 14.71 -9.36 2.20
N ILE A 287 14.08 -8.43 2.92
CA ILE A 287 14.80 -7.37 3.64
C ILE A 287 15.71 -7.95 4.72
N THR A 288 15.24 -8.91 5.51
CA THR A 288 16.06 -9.60 6.51
C THR A 288 17.23 -10.34 5.87
N GLY A 289 17.03 -10.96 4.71
CA GLY A 289 18.12 -11.55 3.94
C GLY A 289 19.15 -10.52 3.45
N MET A 290 18.72 -9.29 3.13
CA MET A 290 19.64 -8.19 2.78
C MET A 290 20.43 -7.69 3.99
N GLN A 291 19.80 -7.54 5.15
CA GLN A 291 20.43 -7.10 6.40
C GLN A 291 21.60 -8.00 6.81
N GLN A 292 21.50 -9.31 6.59
CA GLN A 292 22.57 -10.26 6.90
C GLN A 292 23.83 -10.09 6.03
N ARG A 293 23.74 -9.37 4.90
CA ARG A 293 24.81 -9.24 3.90
C ARG A 293 25.40 -7.83 3.79
N VAL A 294 24.85 -6.86 4.51
CA VAL A 294 25.32 -5.47 4.49
C VAL A 294 26.60 -5.37 5.32
N GLU A 295 27.66 -4.84 4.71
CA GLU A 295 28.89 -4.51 5.43
C GLU A 295 29.04 -3.00 5.62
N PRO A 296 29.47 -2.54 6.81
CA PRO A 296 29.81 -1.15 7.02
C PRO A 296 31.03 -0.77 6.16
N VAL A 297 30.92 0.32 5.39
CA VAL A 297 32.05 0.83 4.60
C VAL A 297 33.04 1.50 5.55
N THR A 298 34.14 0.81 5.87
CA THR A 298 35.26 1.39 6.60
C THR A 298 36.05 2.33 5.68
N GLY A 299 36.04 3.64 5.95
CA GLY A 299 37.04 4.55 5.38
C GLY A 299 36.66 5.99 5.06
N HIS A 300 35.40 6.43 5.15
CA HIS A 300 35.03 7.84 4.94
C HIS A 300 34.15 8.37 6.07
N PRO A 301 34.51 9.51 6.70
CA PRO A 301 33.76 10.10 7.80
C PRO A 301 32.44 10.68 7.25
N GLY A 302 31.32 10.04 7.58
CA GLY A 302 29.98 10.54 7.21
C GLY A 302 28.83 9.52 7.23
N VAL A 303 29.11 8.20 7.34
CA VAL A 303 28.07 7.16 7.34
C VAL A 303 27.91 6.57 8.75
N TYR A 304 26.70 6.65 9.32
CA TYR A 304 26.42 6.51 10.75
C TYR A 304 26.70 5.12 11.38
N LEU A 305 27.19 5.22 12.62
CA LEU A 305 27.45 4.21 13.64
C LEU A 305 26.18 3.61 14.27
N GLY A 306 26.33 2.39 14.80
CA GLY A 306 25.42 1.80 15.79
C GLY A 306 26.04 0.62 16.52
N SER A 307 26.90 0.88 17.51
CA SER A 307 26.93 0.22 18.83
C SER A 307 28.25 0.53 19.54
N GLY A 308 28.17 1.23 20.67
CA GLY A 308 29.29 1.41 21.59
C GLY A 308 29.52 0.15 22.41
N SER A 309 30.78 -0.28 22.49
CA SER A 309 31.35 -1.06 23.58
C SER A 309 32.86 -0.95 23.46
N GLY A 310 33.51 -0.46 24.50
CA GLY A 310 34.87 0.07 24.47
C GLY A 310 35.99 -0.96 24.32
N THR A 311 37.20 -0.44 24.06
CA THR A 311 38.35 -0.50 24.99
C THR A 311 39.57 0.19 24.37
N GLY A 312 40.11 1.22 25.05
CA GLY A 312 41.56 1.48 25.13
C GLY A 312 42.24 2.25 23.99
N PRO A 313 43.44 2.83 24.25
CA PRO A 313 43.66 4.27 24.09
C PRO A 313 44.72 4.60 23.04
N LYS A 314 44.65 5.80 22.44
CA LYS A 314 45.85 6.48 21.92
C LYS A 314 45.79 7.97 22.19
N GLU A 315 46.74 8.36 23.04
CA GLU A 315 47.22 9.70 23.25
C GLU A 315 47.67 10.43 21.97
N LEU A 316 47.68 11.75 22.14
CA LEU A 316 48.64 12.74 21.65
C LEU A 316 48.23 13.55 20.41
N GLY A 317 47.97 14.83 20.67
CA GLY A 317 47.72 15.86 19.66
C GLY A 317 47.30 17.18 20.31
N VAL A 318 48.26 17.84 20.95
CA VAL A 318 48.21 19.22 21.45
C VAL A 318 47.63 20.15 20.38
N PHE A 319 46.57 20.89 20.71
CA PHE A 319 46.30 22.19 20.12
C PHE A 319 45.72 23.13 21.18
N GLU A 320 46.39 24.27 21.26
CA GLU A 320 46.19 25.44 22.12
C GLU A 320 44.73 25.84 22.32
N ALA A 321 44.33 25.99 23.58
CA ALA A 321 43.08 26.61 23.98
C ALA A 321 43.28 28.13 24.10
N ALA A 322 42.48 28.89 23.35
CA ALA A 322 42.30 30.32 23.59
C ALA A 322 41.40 30.52 24.83
N GLU A 323 42.07 30.74 25.96
CA GLU A 323 41.80 31.76 26.98
C GLU A 323 40.41 32.42 27.01
N VAL A 324 39.55 31.97 27.93
CA VAL A 324 38.57 32.80 28.65
C VAL A 324 38.39 32.20 30.05
N ASP A 325 39.01 32.79 31.07
CA ASP A 325 38.47 32.85 32.44
C ASP A 325 39.34 33.69 33.37
N ASN A 326 38.81 34.84 33.81
CA ASN A 326 38.91 35.38 35.17
C ASN A 326 38.01 36.65 35.21
N VAL A 327 37.13 36.90 36.18
CA VAL A 327 37.44 37.14 37.59
C VAL A 327 36.21 36.88 38.47
N GLN A 328 36.35 35.88 39.34
CA GLN A 328 36.25 35.94 40.80
C GLN A 328 35.10 36.70 41.52
N THR A 329 34.37 35.86 42.27
CA THR A 329 33.59 36.10 43.49
C THR A 329 34.22 37.03 44.53
N HIS A 330 33.43 37.95 45.08
CA HIS A 330 33.44 38.28 46.52
C HIS A 330 32.08 38.88 46.95
N ARG A 331 31.39 38.19 47.87
CA ARG A 331 30.48 38.76 48.89
C ARG A 331 31.35 39.20 50.10
N PRO A 332 30.94 40.19 50.90
CA PRO A 332 29.75 40.14 51.77
C PRO A 332 28.55 40.91 51.23
#